data_AF-A0A142XTW3-F1
#
_entry.id   AF-A0A142XTW3-F1
#
_cell.length_a   1.000
_cell.length_b   1.000
_cell.length_c   1.000
_cell.angle_alpha   90.00
_cell.angle_beta   90.00
_cell.angle_gamma   90.00
#
_symmetry.space_group_name_H-M   'P 1'
#
loop_
_entity.id
_entity.type
_entity.pdbx_description
1 polymer ?
#
loop_
_entity_poly.entity_id
_entity_poly.type
_entity_poly.pdbx_seq_one_letter_code
_entity_poly.pdbx_strand_id
1 'polypeptide(L)'
;MRAGGNVYRALTIAVAASAALLPTGCANMWDAITSRKFRDAPFKTVGKVISPEDPMVVLRADPPRSGDERAKAMHRLKEPARNNGTQEDQDQILDILKQAATADSSPVLRFAAIEALGRFEDDRVAAILMTAYQTADGLTEAERAAPKGPDPSAIVPVGGTSASRAPTRTGIDPGMPLKGPTGYAPDTVSALRCRCLESVGHTHKPEAARFLATVAGTAGPDTAAPGSDDPEVRQAAVRGLSNCRQPDAVVALAQVLKQEAGKDVILARQSHAGLMKLTGKQLPPDPTKWDEVVQAGVVIAPEPTKLESAIQNAVFWKK
;
A
#
# COMPACT_ATOMS: atom_id res chain seq x y z
N MET A 1 -44.96 39.87 1.88
CA MET A 1 -44.76 38.75 0.94
C MET A 1 -43.28 38.36 0.91
N ARG A 2 -42.91 37.27 1.58
CA ARG A 2 -41.62 36.57 1.44
C ARG A 2 -41.92 35.07 1.44
N ALA A 3 -42.27 34.53 0.28
CA ALA A 3 -42.50 33.12 0.04
C ALA A 3 -41.36 32.60 -0.85
N GLY A 4 -40.33 32.02 -0.24
CA GLY A 4 -39.17 31.52 -1.00
C GLY A 4 -38.20 30.64 -0.20
N GLY A 5 -38.26 30.64 1.15
CA GLY A 5 -37.32 29.88 1.97
C GLY A 5 -37.67 28.40 2.22
N ASN A 6 -38.95 28.02 2.16
CA ASN A 6 -39.39 26.71 2.65
C ASN A 6 -39.33 25.58 1.61
N VAL A 7 -39.33 25.90 0.31
CA VAL A 7 -39.27 24.87 -0.75
C VAL A 7 -37.87 24.25 -0.83
N TYR A 8 -36.81 25.02 -0.56
CA TYR A 8 -35.43 24.53 -0.60
C TYR A 8 -35.11 23.55 0.55
N ARG A 9 -35.77 23.64 1.70
CA ARG A 9 -35.54 22.75 2.85
C ARG A 9 -36.25 21.40 2.73
N ALA A 10 -37.39 21.34 2.05
CA ALA A 10 -38.11 20.08 1.83
C ALA A 10 -37.43 19.21 0.76
N LEU A 11 -36.88 19.83 -0.30
CA LEU A 11 -36.19 19.10 -1.37
C LEU A 11 -34.87 18.45 -0.89
N THR A 12 -34.17 19.05 0.07
CA THR A 12 -32.91 18.51 0.62
C THR A 12 -33.09 17.21 1.42
N ILE A 13 -34.27 16.98 2.01
CA ILE A 13 -34.53 15.79 2.84
C ILE A 13 -34.91 14.58 1.97
N ALA A 14 -35.65 14.80 0.88
CA ALA A 14 -36.09 13.72 -0.02
C ALA A 14 -34.96 13.09 -0.85
N VAL A 15 -33.95 13.89 -1.25
CA VAL A 15 -32.77 13.39 -1.98
C VAL A 15 -31.85 12.55 -1.07
N ALA A 16 -31.76 12.88 0.22
CA ALA A 16 -30.99 12.10 1.18
C ALA A 16 -31.59 10.71 1.45
N ALA A 17 -32.92 10.58 1.44
CA ALA A 17 -33.60 9.32 1.71
C ALA A 17 -33.54 8.32 0.52
N SER A 18 -33.48 8.83 -0.72
CA SER A 18 -33.50 7.99 -1.92
C SER A 18 -32.14 7.40 -2.29
N ALA A 19 -31.05 7.99 -1.78
CA ALA A 19 -29.67 7.56 -2.07
C ALA A 19 -29.16 6.44 -1.14
N ALA A 20 -29.96 6.00 -0.16
CA ALA A 20 -29.59 4.94 0.79
C ALA A 20 -29.75 3.51 0.24
N LEU A 21 -30.24 3.33 -0.99
CA LEU A 21 -30.57 2.01 -1.57
C LEU A 21 -29.62 1.56 -2.69
N LEU A 22 -28.55 2.30 -2.99
CA LEU A 22 -27.53 1.85 -3.95
C LEU A 22 -26.36 1.17 -3.23
N PRO A 23 -25.98 -0.07 -3.60
CA PRO A 23 -25.02 -0.90 -2.87
C PRO A 23 -23.55 -0.48 -3.02
N THR A 24 -23.25 0.70 -3.55
CA THR A 24 -21.87 1.19 -3.72
C THR A 24 -21.47 2.09 -2.55
N GLY A 25 -20.96 1.48 -1.48
CA GLY A 25 -20.14 2.07 -0.41
C GLY A 25 -20.50 3.49 0.05
N CYS A 26 -21.33 3.61 1.09
CA CYS A 26 -21.80 4.88 1.67
C CYS A 26 -20.69 5.87 2.10
N ALA A 27 -19.46 5.40 2.32
CA ALA A 27 -18.36 6.25 2.80
C ALA A 27 -18.03 7.40 1.83
N ASN A 28 -17.96 7.13 0.52
CA ASN A 28 -17.58 8.14 -0.48
C ASN A 28 -18.69 9.18 -0.72
N MET A 29 -19.95 8.79 -0.53
CA MET A 29 -21.08 9.70 -0.65
C MET A 29 -21.14 10.68 0.51
N TRP A 30 -20.92 10.21 1.75
CA TRP A 30 -20.95 11.08 2.93
C TRP A 30 -19.80 12.08 2.94
N ASP A 31 -18.58 11.68 2.56
CA ASP A 31 -17.46 12.61 2.39
C ASP A 31 -17.78 13.70 1.36
N ALA A 32 -18.35 13.32 0.22
CA ALA A 32 -18.77 14.29 -0.79
C ALA A 32 -19.83 15.27 -0.27
N ILE A 33 -20.88 14.78 0.42
CA ILE A 33 -21.98 15.62 0.98
C ILE A 33 -21.46 16.56 2.08
N THR A 34 -20.48 16.13 2.88
CA THR A 34 -19.94 16.93 3.98
C THR A 34 -18.83 17.89 3.55
N SER A 35 -18.29 17.71 2.34
CA SER A 35 -17.19 18.53 1.80
C SER A 35 -17.55 20.00 1.64
N ARG A 36 -16.53 20.88 1.73
CA ARG A 36 -16.70 22.32 1.39
C ARG A 36 -17.19 22.51 -0.05
N LYS A 37 -16.72 21.68 -0.98
CA LYS A 37 -17.14 21.71 -2.40
C LYS A 37 -18.65 21.48 -2.55
N PHE A 38 -19.25 20.63 -1.73
CA PHE A 38 -20.71 20.45 -1.73
C PHE A 38 -21.43 21.68 -1.18
N ARG A 39 -20.90 22.34 -0.15
CA ARG A 39 -21.48 23.60 0.35
C ARG A 39 -21.49 24.69 -0.72
N ASP A 40 -20.43 24.77 -1.51
CA ASP A 40 -20.28 25.77 -2.56
C ASP A 40 -21.07 25.42 -3.83
N ALA A 41 -21.11 24.13 -4.20
CA ALA A 41 -21.75 23.63 -5.41
C ALA A 41 -22.36 22.22 -5.22
N PRO A 42 -23.54 22.10 -4.57
CA PRO A 42 -24.09 20.81 -4.15
C PRO A 42 -24.48 19.92 -5.34
N PHE A 43 -25.18 20.47 -6.33
CA PHE A 43 -25.63 19.71 -7.51
C PHE A 43 -24.47 19.24 -8.39
N LYS A 44 -23.42 20.06 -8.54
CA LYS A 44 -22.21 19.69 -9.29
C LYS A 44 -21.42 18.59 -8.58
N THR A 45 -21.36 18.65 -7.25
CA THR A 45 -20.66 17.65 -6.45
C THR A 45 -21.38 16.31 -6.48
N VAL A 46 -22.70 16.30 -6.33
CA VAL A 46 -23.52 15.07 -6.45
C VAL A 46 -23.40 14.47 -7.86
N GLY A 47 -23.49 15.31 -8.90
CA GLY A 47 -23.31 14.86 -10.28
C GLY A 47 -21.97 14.16 -10.51
N LYS A 48 -20.87 14.70 -9.95
CA LYS A 48 -19.53 14.07 -10.03
C LYS A 48 -19.39 12.77 -9.24
N VAL A 49 -20.18 12.59 -8.18
CA VAL A 49 -20.20 11.33 -7.42
C VAL A 49 -20.93 10.25 -8.21
N ILE A 50 -22.04 10.61 -8.85
CA ILE A 50 -22.86 9.67 -9.65
C ILE A 50 -22.17 9.32 -10.96
N SER A 51 -21.62 10.31 -11.64
CA SER A 51 -20.94 10.17 -12.93
C SER A 51 -19.54 10.77 -12.83
N PRO A 52 -18.60 9.99 -12.28
CA PRO A 52 -17.23 10.45 -12.15
C PRO A 52 -16.59 10.73 -13.52
N GLU A 53 -15.79 11.79 -13.56
CA GLU A 53 -14.95 12.12 -14.71
C GLU A 53 -13.95 10.98 -14.99
N ASP A 54 -13.63 10.79 -16.26
CA ASP A 54 -12.68 9.78 -16.72
C ASP A 54 -11.34 9.93 -15.97
N PRO A 55 -10.84 8.86 -15.31
CA PRO A 55 -9.57 8.92 -14.59
C PRO A 55 -8.40 9.40 -15.45
N MET A 56 -8.38 9.09 -16.76
CA MET A 56 -7.33 9.54 -17.66
C MET A 56 -7.29 11.06 -17.77
N VAL A 57 -8.45 11.69 -17.92
CA VAL A 57 -8.59 13.16 -18.02
C VAL A 57 -8.14 13.83 -16.72
N VAL A 58 -8.50 13.26 -15.57
CA VAL A 58 -8.13 13.80 -14.26
C VAL A 58 -6.62 13.72 -14.03
N LEU A 59 -5.98 12.62 -14.42
CA LEU A 59 -4.54 12.40 -14.22
C LEU A 59 -3.67 13.19 -15.19
N ARG A 60 -4.17 13.48 -16.40
CA ARG A 60 -3.47 14.27 -17.44
C ARG A 60 -3.65 15.79 -17.31
N ALA A 61 -4.52 16.25 -16.43
CA ALA A 61 -4.88 17.66 -16.36
C ALA A 61 -3.65 18.54 -16.03
N ASP A 62 -3.53 19.64 -16.77
CA ASP A 62 -2.56 20.70 -16.54
C ASP A 62 -3.30 22.06 -16.39
N PRO A 63 -3.23 22.73 -15.23
CA PRO A 63 -2.47 22.37 -14.03
C PRO A 63 -3.01 21.11 -13.31
N PRO A 64 -2.18 20.42 -12.51
CA PRO A 64 -2.58 19.21 -11.79
C PRO A 64 -3.84 19.43 -10.93
N ARG A 65 -4.77 18.46 -10.97
CA ARG A 65 -5.95 18.44 -10.09
C ARG A 65 -5.56 18.25 -8.63
N SER A 66 -6.53 18.45 -7.74
CA SER A 66 -6.35 18.21 -6.31
C SER A 66 -5.93 16.75 -6.02
N GLY A 67 -5.12 16.54 -4.98
CA GLY A 67 -4.62 15.21 -4.62
C GLY A 67 -5.73 14.19 -4.37
N ASP A 68 -6.85 14.60 -3.75
CA ASP A 68 -8.02 13.75 -3.55
C ASP A 68 -8.66 13.29 -4.88
N GLU A 69 -8.80 14.20 -5.85
CA GLU A 69 -9.35 13.87 -7.18
C GLU A 69 -8.42 12.91 -7.94
N ARG A 70 -7.09 13.13 -7.85
CA ARG A 70 -6.08 12.25 -8.44
C ARG A 70 -6.08 10.87 -7.79
N ALA A 71 -6.15 10.76 -6.46
CA ALA A 71 -6.22 9.48 -5.75
C ALA A 71 -7.48 8.70 -6.15
N LYS A 72 -8.65 9.36 -6.15
CA LYS A 72 -9.91 8.77 -6.63
C LYS A 72 -9.83 8.33 -8.09
N ALA A 73 -9.15 9.10 -8.95
CA ALA A 73 -8.89 8.71 -10.32
C ALA A 73 -8.02 7.45 -10.41
N MET A 74 -6.92 7.36 -9.67
CA MET A 74 -6.05 6.17 -9.61
C MET A 74 -6.82 4.91 -9.17
N HIS A 75 -7.68 5.00 -8.15
CA HIS A 75 -8.49 3.83 -7.73
C HIS A 75 -9.48 3.36 -8.80
N ARG A 76 -10.02 4.26 -9.63
CA ARG A 76 -10.96 3.92 -10.73
C ARG A 76 -10.27 3.56 -12.03
N LEU A 77 -8.99 3.92 -12.16
CA LEU A 77 -8.19 3.68 -13.34
C LEU A 77 -8.17 2.18 -13.66
N LYS A 78 -8.33 1.87 -14.94
CA LYS A 78 -8.18 0.53 -15.50
C LYS A 78 -7.01 0.57 -16.48
N GLU A 79 -6.31 -0.55 -16.61
CA GLU A 79 -5.17 -0.66 -17.51
C GLU A 79 -5.57 -0.36 -18.97
N PRO A 80 -5.02 0.70 -19.60
CA PRO A 80 -5.38 1.08 -20.97
C PRO A 80 -5.25 -0.06 -21.98
N ALA A 81 -4.13 -0.79 -21.99
CA ALA A 81 -3.88 -1.86 -22.95
C ALA A 81 -4.92 -3.00 -22.89
N ARG A 82 -5.55 -3.21 -21.72
CA ARG A 82 -6.61 -4.21 -21.51
C ARG A 82 -8.03 -3.67 -21.78
N ASN A 83 -8.19 -2.35 -21.96
CA ASN A 83 -9.49 -1.67 -22.00
C ASN A 83 -9.65 -0.75 -23.22
N ASN A 84 -9.19 -1.19 -24.39
CA ASN A 84 -9.27 -0.44 -25.68
C ASN A 84 -8.50 0.89 -25.71
N GLY A 85 -7.56 1.10 -24.78
CA GLY A 85 -6.64 2.24 -24.82
C GLY A 85 -5.44 2.00 -25.75
N THR A 86 -4.70 3.05 -26.05
CA THR A 86 -3.49 2.97 -26.87
C THR A 86 -2.26 2.60 -26.04
N GLN A 87 -1.18 2.18 -26.70
CA GLN A 87 0.10 1.95 -26.02
C GLN A 87 0.68 3.27 -25.45
N GLU A 88 0.46 4.39 -26.13
CA GLU A 88 0.84 5.71 -25.64
C GLU A 88 0.10 6.06 -24.33
N ASP A 89 -1.19 5.71 -24.24
CA ASP A 89 -1.96 5.87 -23.01
C ASP A 89 -1.39 5.00 -21.87
N GLN A 90 -1.00 3.76 -22.17
CA GLN A 90 -0.38 2.84 -21.21
C GLN A 90 0.93 3.41 -20.67
N ASP A 91 1.83 3.83 -21.55
CA ASP A 91 3.14 4.35 -21.18
C ASP A 91 3.03 5.63 -20.36
N GLN A 92 2.18 6.57 -20.79
CA GLN A 92 1.96 7.81 -20.05
C GLN A 92 1.39 7.57 -18.66
N ILE A 93 0.46 6.61 -18.52
CA ILE A 93 -0.11 6.28 -17.22
C ILE A 93 0.89 5.62 -16.30
N LEU A 94 1.71 4.71 -16.83
CA LEU A 94 2.77 4.09 -16.05
C LEU A 94 3.78 5.12 -15.56
N ASP A 95 4.12 6.13 -16.37
CA ASP A 95 4.97 7.24 -15.95
C ASP A 95 4.33 8.07 -14.83
N ILE A 96 3.04 8.41 -14.96
CA ILE A 96 2.29 9.14 -13.92
C ILE A 96 2.24 8.33 -12.61
N LEU A 97 1.93 7.03 -12.70
CA LEU A 97 1.83 6.15 -11.53
C LEU A 97 3.20 5.90 -10.90
N LYS A 98 4.25 5.72 -11.70
CA LYS A 98 5.63 5.61 -11.22
C LYS A 98 6.03 6.84 -10.43
N GLN A 99 5.88 8.03 -11.02
CA GLN A 99 6.19 9.29 -10.35
C GLN A 99 5.38 9.45 -9.05
N ALA A 100 4.08 9.12 -9.10
CA ALA A 100 3.21 9.22 -7.95
C ALA A 100 3.58 8.23 -6.83
N ALA A 101 4.03 7.02 -7.16
CA ALA A 101 4.40 5.99 -6.19
C ALA A 101 5.78 6.22 -5.55
N THR A 102 6.75 6.77 -6.30
CA THR A 102 8.14 6.89 -5.84
C THR A 102 8.50 8.27 -5.29
N ALA A 103 7.87 9.34 -5.80
CA ALA A 103 8.34 10.71 -5.59
C ALA A 103 7.27 11.69 -5.09
N ASP A 104 5.98 11.33 -5.07
CA ASP A 104 4.94 12.24 -4.57
C ASP A 104 5.17 12.56 -3.09
N SER A 105 4.86 13.78 -2.66
CA SER A 105 4.97 14.18 -1.26
C SER A 105 3.76 13.75 -0.44
N SER A 106 2.63 13.43 -1.07
CA SER A 106 1.45 12.92 -0.38
C SER A 106 1.50 11.40 -0.24
N PRO A 107 1.47 10.84 0.99
CA PRO A 107 1.43 9.39 1.16
C PRO A 107 0.13 8.80 0.61
N VAL A 108 -0.99 9.56 0.62
CA VAL A 108 -2.27 9.13 0.06
C VAL A 108 -2.17 8.86 -1.45
N LEU A 109 -1.49 9.74 -2.18
CA LEU A 109 -1.28 9.54 -3.62
C LEU A 109 -0.35 8.35 -3.89
N ARG A 110 0.68 8.15 -3.07
CA ARG A 110 1.53 6.96 -3.17
C ARG A 110 0.73 5.68 -2.98
N PHE A 111 -0.10 5.58 -1.94
CA PHE A 111 -0.97 4.42 -1.73
C PHE A 111 -1.87 4.17 -2.92
N ALA A 112 -2.56 5.20 -3.41
CA ALA A 112 -3.46 5.07 -4.54
C ALA A 112 -2.72 4.63 -5.83
N ALA A 113 -1.51 5.13 -6.05
CA ALA A 113 -0.67 4.75 -7.18
C ALA A 113 -0.17 3.30 -7.08
N ILE A 114 0.31 2.88 -5.91
CA ILE A 114 0.76 1.51 -5.62
C ILE A 114 -0.41 0.51 -5.83
N GLU A 115 -1.59 0.82 -5.32
CA GLU A 115 -2.79 -0.02 -5.50
C GLU A 115 -3.28 -0.05 -6.96
N ALA A 116 -3.08 1.03 -7.71
CA ALA A 116 -3.35 1.04 -9.15
C ALA A 116 -2.35 0.16 -9.91
N LEU A 117 -1.06 0.31 -9.64
CA LEU A 117 0.01 -0.49 -10.22
C LEU A 117 -0.19 -1.99 -9.93
N GLY A 118 -0.56 -2.37 -8.71
CA GLY A 118 -0.83 -3.77 -8.35
C GLY A 118 -1.97 -4.44 -9.12
N ARG A 119 -2.79 -3.68 -9.87
CA ARG A 119 -3.86 -4.19 -10.73
C ARG A 119 -3.45 -4.29 -12.21
N PHE A 120 -2.28 -3.79 -12.58
CA PHE A 120 -1.79 -3.79 -13.96
C PHE A 120 -0.96 -5.04 -14.22
N GLU A 121 -1.08 -5.62 -15.41
CA GLU A 121 -0.36 -6.83 -15.81
C GLU A 121 0.94 -6.55 -16.58
N ASP A 122 1.27 -5.26 -16.80
CA ASP A 122 2.48 -4.82 -17.49
C ASP A 122 3.78 -5.28 -16.79
N ASP A 123 4.74 -5.77 -17.58
CA ASP A 123 6.00 -6.32 -17.10
C ASP A 123 6.84 -5.32 -16.28
N ARG A 124 6.71 -4.02 -16.55
CA ARG A 124 7.48 -2.96 -15.87
C ARG A 124 7.00 -2.69 -14.45
N VAL A 125 5.76 -3.08 -14.12
CA VAL A 125 5.11 -2.77 -12.84
C VAL A 125 5.88 -3.33 -11.65
N ALA A 126 6.39 -4.56 -11.75
CA ALA A 126 7.12 -5.20 -10.66
C ALA A 126 8.34 -4.38 -10.23
N ALA A 127 9.14 -3.91 -11.20
CA ALA A 127 10.30 -3.08 -10.94
C ALA A 127 9.90 -1.73 -10.30
N ILE A 128 8.83 -1.09 -10.81
CA ILE A 128 8.33 0.18 -10.26
C ILE A 128 7.91 0.02 -8.79
N LEU A 129 7.18 -1.05 -8.47
CA LEU A 129 6.73 -1.33 -7.10
C LEU A 129 7.90 -1.64 -6.15
N MET A 130 8.93 -2.35 -6.63
CA MET A 130 10.17 -2.59 -5.88
C MET A 130 10.92 -1.29 -5.60
N THR A 131 10.99 -0.38 -6.57
CA THR A 131 11.54 0.97 -6.35
C THR A 131 10.69 1.76 -5.34
N ALA A 132 9.36 1.74 -5.47
CA ALA A 132 8.46 2.43 -4.55
C ALA A 132 8.61 1.94 -3.10
N TYR A 133 8.85 0.63 -2.90
CA TYR A 133 9.20 0.08 -1.59
C TYR A 133 10.48 0.70 -1.02
N GLN A 134 11.53 0.80 -1.84
CA GLN A 134 12.83 1.35 -1.41
C GLN A 134 12.76 2.85 -1.10
N THR A 135 11.86 3.58 -1.76
CA THR A 135 11.62 5.02 -1.57
C THR A 135 10.42 5.32 -0.66
N ALA A 136 9.94 4.33 0.09
CA ALA A 136 8.75 4.47 0.93
C ALA A 136 8.93 5.44 2.12
N ASP A 137 10.17 5.84 2.44
CA ASP A 137 10.48 6.83 3.47
C ASP A 137 10.04 8.26 3.10
N GLY A 138 9.72 8.51 1.83
CA GLY A 138 9.31 9.82 1.34
C GLY A 138 10.47 10.82 1.23
N LEU A 139 11.71 10.36 1.38
CA LEU A 139 12.89 11.21 1.22
C LEU A 139 13.22 11.39 -0.26
N THR A 140 13.60 12.59 -0.65
CA THR A 140 14.17 12.85 -1.97
C THR A 140 15.58 12.24 -2.07
N GLU A 141 16.06 11.99 -3.30
CA GLU A 141 17.43 11.49 -3.50
C GLU A 141 18.48 12.42 -2.88
N ALA A 142 18.27 13.74 -2.97
CA ALA A 142 19.14 14.73 -2.35
C ALA A 142 19.16 14.61 -0.83
N GLU A 143 18.01 14.37 -0.19
CA GLU A 143 17.92 14.17 1.26
C GLU A 143 18.53 12.85 1.71
N ARG A 144 18.41 11.80 0.90
CA ARG A 144 19.01 10.49 1.17
C ARG A 144 20.53 10.48 1.00
N ALA A 145 21.04 11.26 0.03
CA ALA A 145 22.47 11.44 -0.22
C ALA A 145 23.13 12.43 0.76
N ALA A 146 22.34 13.25 1.46
CA ALA A 146 22.87 14.17 2.46
C ALA A 146 23.57 13.38 3.59
N PRO A 147 24.73 13.84 4.07
CA PRO A 147 25.40 13.19 5.19
C PRO A 147 24.46 13.19 6.40
N LYS A 148 24.17 12.00 6.94
CA LYS A 148 23.41 11.88 8.19
C LYS A 148 24.21 12.62 9.26
N GLY A 149 23.65 13.74 9.74
CA GLY A 149 24.24 14.48 10.85
C GLY A 149 24.41 13.57 12.07
N PRO A 150 25.29 13.94 13.01
CA PRO A 150 25.48 13.16 14.22
C PRO A 150 24.14 12.94 14.92
N ASP A 151 23.87 11.70 15.28
CA ASP A 151 22.63 11.26 15.92
C ASP A 151 22.38 12.15 17.15
N PRO A 152 21.24 12.87 17.28
CA PRO A 152 21.00 13.74 18.43
C PRO A 152 20.96 12.96 19.74
N SER A 153 20.76 11.63 19.68
CA SER A 153 20.89 10.71 20.81
C SER A 153 22.35 10.47 21.26
N ALA A 154 23.33 10.82 20.43
CA ALA A 154 24.76 10.78 20.76
C ALA A 154 25.26 12.02 21.50
N ILE A 155 24.40 13.03 21.73
CA ILE A 155 24.70 14.14 22.63
C ILE A 155 24.48 13.64 24.06
N VAL A 156 25.48 12.92 24.58
CA VAL A 156 25.59 12.67 26.02
C VAL A 156 25.78 14.04 26.69
N PRO A 157 24.88 14.49 27.59
CA PRO A 157 25.12 15.70 28.35
C PRO A 157 26.26 15.42 29.34
N VAL A 158 27.50 15.68 28.90
CA VAL A 158 28.67 15.71 29.76
C VAL A 158 28.67 17.08 30.46
N GLY A 159 28.18 17.11 31.70
CA GLY A 159 28.21 18.35 32.48
C GLY A 159 27.43 18.29 33.78
N GLY A 160 27.90 17.48 34.73
CA GLY A 160 27.63 17.79 36.14
C GLY A 160 28.55 18.93 36.60
N THR A 161 27.98 19.98 37.20
CA THR A 161 28.45 20.53 38.50
C THR A 161 27.55 21.67 38.98
N SER A 162 27.13 21.54 40.23
CA SER A 162 26.97 22.60 41.24
C SER A 162 25.83 23.62 41.16
N ALA A 163 24.98 23.50 42.17
CA ALA A 163 24.16 24.52 42.83
C ALA A 163 24.50 25.98 42.52
N SER A 164 23.54 26.70 41.91
CA SER A 164 23.17 28.08 42.23
C SER A 164 21.87 28.45 41.52
N ARG A 165 20.97 29.11 42.25
CA ARG A 165 19.69 29.64 41.75
C ARG A 165 19.90 30.56 40.53
N ALA A 166 19.14 30.32 39.46
CA ALA A 166 18.86 31.28 38.38
C ALA A 166 17.53 30.91 37.69
N PRO A 167 16.85 31.85 37.01
CA PRO A 167 15.41 32.03 37.06
C PRO A 167 14.60 31.13 36.11
N THR A 168 13.37 30.83 36.52
CA THR A 168 12.29 30.31 35.68
C THR A 168 11.89 31.35 34.63
N ARG A 169 12.67 31.44 33.54
CA ARG A 169 12.21 31.97 32.26
C ARG A 169 12.52 30.90 31.22
N THR A 170 11.49 30.15 30.85
CA THR A 170 11.47 29.20 29.74
C THR A 170 11.90 29.91 28.46
N GLY A 171 13.21 29.89 28.23
CA GLY A 171 13.81 30.21 26.94
C GLY A 171 13.34 29.15 25.96
N ILE A 172 12.66 29.58 24.92
CA ILE A 172 12.56 28.85 23.67
C ILE A 172 14.01 28.58 23.25
N ASP A 173 14.45 27.33 23.27
CA ASP A 173 15.75 26.96 22.73
C ASP A 173 15.83 27.47 21.29
N PRO A 174 16.70 28.44 20.95
CA PRO A 174 16.82 28.96 19.59
C PRO A 174 17.45 27.96 18.61
N GLY A 175 17.73 26.73 19.09
CA GLY A 175 18.49 25.70 18.41
C GLY A 175 17.69 24.47 17.99
N MET A 176 16.37 24.39 18.23
CA MET A 176 15.57 23.39 17.51
C MET A 176 15.48 23.83 16.06
N PRO A 177 16.10 23.13 15.09
CA PRO A 177 15.86 23.44 13.70
C PRO A 177 14.34 23.28 13.47
N LEU A 178 13.66 24.38 13.09
CA LEU A 178 12.26 24.38 12.64
C LEU A 178 12.07 23.58 11.33
N LYS A 179 13.03 22.74 10.96
CA LYS A 179 12.94 21.79 9.87
C LYS A 179 12.14 20.63 10.43
N GLY A 180 10.85 20.60 10.09
CA GLY A 180 9.96 19.48 10.42
C GLY A 180 10.56 18.14 9.95
N PRO A 181 10.04 17.01 10.45
CA PRO A 181 10.55 15.69 10.09
C PRO A 181 10.66 15.57 8.56
N THR A 182 11.87 15.25 8.09
CA THR A 182 12.11 14.96 6.67
C THR A 182 11.57 13.56 6.39
N GLY A 183 10.63 13.44 5.45
CA GLY A 183 9.98 12.17 5.09
C GLY A 183 8.69 11.88 5.84
N TYR A 184 8.21 10.65 5.70
CA TYR A 184 6.97 10.20 6.33
C TYR A 184 7.16 9.69 7.75
N ALA A 185 6.06 9.70 8.52
CA ALA A 185 6.03 9.03 9.82
C ALA A 185 6.34 7.53 9.65
N PRO A 186 7.09 6.89 10.57
CA PRO A 186 7.47 5.48 10.47
C PRO A 186 6.31 4.55 10.17
N ASP A 187 5.17 4.72 10.85
CA ASP A 187 3.96 3.91 10.62
C ASP A 187 3.44 4.01 9.17
N THR A 188 3.55 5.20 8.57
CA THR A 188 3.18 5.40 7.16
C THR A 188 4.17 4.73 6.21
N VAL A 189 5.46 4.74 6.55
CA VAL A 189 6.50 4.03 5.79
C VAL A 189 6.26 2.52 5.82
N SER A 190 6.00 1.94 7.00
CA SER A 190 5.68 0.52 7.14
C SER A 190 4.42 0.15 6.38
N ALA A 191 3.35 0.96 6.48
CA ALA A 191 2.13 0.73 5.72
C ALA A 191 2.35 0.79 4.18
N LEU A 192 3.13 1.76 3.69
CA LEU A 192 3.49 1.85 2.26
C LEU A 192 4.28 0.62 1.81
N ARG A 193 5.27 0.19 2.60
CA ARG A 193 6.06 -1.02 2.34
C ARG A 193 5.18 -2.26 2.28
N CYS A 194 4.31 -2.46 3.27
CA CYS A 194 3.36 -3.57 3.29
C CYS A 194 2.49 -3.58 2.02
N ARG A 195 1.96 -2.42 1.62
CA ARG A 195 1.14 -2.33 0.41
C ARG A 195 1.93 -2.59 -0.88
N CYS A 196 3.18 -2.13 -0.97
CA CYS A 196 4.07 -2.47 -2.07
C CYS A 196 4.28 -3.98 -2.17
N LEU A 197 4.62 -4.66 -1.08
CA LEU A 197 4.88 -6.11 -1.08
C LEU A 197 3.65 -6.92 -1.49
N GLU A 198 2.48 -6.53 -0.99
CA GLU A 198 1.20 -7.13 -1.42
C GLU A 198 1.00 -6.94 -2.93
N SER A 199 1.21 -5.74 -3.45
CA SER A 199 1.05 -5.43 -4.88
C SER A 199 2.07 -6.17 -5.73
N VAL A 200 3.33 -6.28 -5.29
CA VAL A 200 4.40 -7.05 -5.94
C VAL A 200 4.01 -8.52 -6.08
N GLY A 201 3.38 -9.10 -5.04
CA GLY A 201 2.91 -10.48 -5.09
C GLY A 201 1.88 -10.77 -6.19
N HIS A 202 1.09 -9.78 -6.59
CA HIS A 202 0.09 -9.89 -7.67
C HIS A 202 0.69 -9.82 -9.07
N THR A 203 1.94 -9.35 -9.23
CA THR A 203 2.60 -9.28 -10.54
C THR A 203 3.02 -10.64 -11.08
N HIS A 204 3.09 -11.65 -10.20
CA HIS A 204 3.49 -13.02 -10.51
C HIS A 204 4.85 -13.12 -11.25
N LYS A 205 5.79 -12.20 -11.03
CA LYS A 205 7.12 -12.25 -11.65
C LYS A 205 8.12 -13.05 -10.79
N PRO A 206 9.12 -13.72 -11.40
CA PRO A 206 10.15 -14.43 -10.63
C PRO A 206 11.01 -13.46 -9.80
N GLU A 207 11.31 -12.27 -10.34
CA GLU A 207 12.04 -11.22 -9.62
C GLU A 207 11.28 -10.74 -8.37
N ALA A 208 9.96 -10.62 -8.48
CA ALA A 208 9.08 -10.30 -7.36
C ALA A 208 9.16 -11.37 -6.26
N ALA A 209 9.14 -12.66 -6.61
CA ALA A 209 9.29 -13.74 -5.63
C ALA A 209 10.63 -13.67 -4.88
N ARG A 210 11.73 -13.41 -5.58
CA ARG A 210 13.06 -13.27 -4.98
C ARG A 210 13.14 -12.07 -4.04
N PHE A 211 12.61 -10.93 -4.47
CA PHE A 211 12.56 -9.74 -3.64
C PHE A 211 11.73 -9.94 -2.37
N LEU A 212 10.55 -10.54 -2.49
CA LEU A 212 9.69 -10.86 -1.35
C LEU A 212 10.37 -11.86 -0.40
N ALA A 213 11.11 -12.84 -0.91
CA ALA A 213 11.88 -13.79 -0.12
C ALA A 213 12.97 -13.06 0.72
N THR A 214 13.70 -12.13 0.10
CA THR A 214 14.67 -11.28 0.79
C THR A 214 14.03 -10.50 1.94
N VAL A 215 12.86 -9.88 1.71
CA VAL A 215 12.17 -9.10 2.75
C VAL A 215 11.59 -10.00 3.85
N ALA A 216 11.13 -11.21 3.52
CA ALA A 216 10.65 -12.18 4.51
C ALA A 216 11.76 -12.69 5.44
N GLY A 217 13.03 -12.48 5.09
CA GLY A 217 14.20 -12.86 5.87
C GLY A 217 14.83 -14.18 5.44
N THR A 218 14.51 -14.70 4.24
CA THR A 218 15.19 -15.91 3.74
C THR A 218 16.60 -15.64 3.26
N ALA A 219 16.91 -14.37 2.96
CA ALA A 219 18.24 -13.95 2.56
C ALA A 219 19.14 -13.74 3.80
N GLY A 220 20.45 -13.88 3.62
CA GLY A 220 21.42 -13.70 4.71
C GLY A 220 21.40 -12.28 5.30
N PRO A 221 21.97 -12.08 6.51
CA PRO A 221 21.93 -10.79 7.21
C PRO A 221 22.53 -9.63 6.38
N ASP A 222 23.50 -9.93 5.51
CA ASP A 222 24.17 -8.94 4.66
C ASP A 222 23.32 -8.43 3.49
N THR A 223 22.16 -9.06 3.24
CA THR A 223 21.24 -8.74 2.13
C THR A 223 19.87 -8.25 2.61
N ALA A 224 19.76 -7.89 3.89
CA ALA A 224 18.51 -7.42 4.48
C ALA A 224 17.99 -6.17 3.76
N ALA A 225 16.77 -6.26 3.22
CA ALA A 225 16.11 -5.12 2.60
C ALA A 225 15.68 -4.09 3.67
N PRO A 226 15.62 -2.79 3.35
CA PRO A 226 15.16 -1.78 4.32
C PRO A 226 13.78 -2.13 4.89
N GLY A 227 13.66 -2.14 6.22
CA GLY A 227 12.42 -2.50 6.92
C GLY A 227 12.15 -4.00 7.05
N SER A 228 13.07 -4.88 6.67
CA SER A 228 12.92 -6.33 6.89
C SER A 228 13.02 -6.74 8.37
N ASP A 229 13.42 -5.83 9.24
CA ASP A 229 13.40 -5.95 10.70
C ASP A 229 11.99 -5.73 11.29
N ASP A 230 11.10 -5.07 10.54
CA ASP A 230 9.71 -4.84 10.95
C ASP A 230 8.86 -6.12 10.75
N PRO A 231 8.28 -6.69 11.83
CA PRO A 231 7.48 -7.91 11.74
C PRO A 231 6.25 -7.77 10.83
N GLU A 232 5.64 -6.59 10.72
CA GLU A 232 4.48 -6.37 9.84
C GLU A 232 4.89 -6.45 8.37
N VAL A 233 6.04 -5.86 8.04
CA VAL A 233 6.60 -5.87 6.68
C VAL A 233 6.99 -7.29 6.27
N ARG A 234 7.60 -8.07 7.17
CA ARG A 234 7.89 -9.50 6.93
C ARG A 234 6.62 -10.32 6.70
N GLN A 235 5.59 -10.12 7.51
CA GLN A 235 4.30 -10.80 7.32
C GLN A 235 3.66 -10.42 5.98
N ALA A 236 3.70 -9.14 5.60
CA ALA A 236 3.22 -8.69 4.30
C ALA A 236 4.01 -9.32 3.15
N ALA A 237 5.33 -9.52 3.29
CA ALA A 237 6.15 -10.22 2.31
C ALA A 237 5.73 -11.69 2.16
N VAL A 238 5.47 -12.40 3.27
CA VAL A 238 4.95 -13.78 3.23
C VAL A 238 3.56 -13.85 2.59
N ARG A 239 2.68 -12.87 2.86
CA ARG A 239 1.39 -12.75 2.14
C ARG A 239 1.62 -12.52 0.64
N GLY A 240 2.54 -11.64 0.27
CA GLY A 240 2.95 -11.40 -1.12
C GLY A 240 3.45 -12.69 -1.80
N LEU A 241 4.32 -13.45 -1.13
CA LEU A 241 4.81 -14.75 -1.63
C LEU A 241 3.66 -15.73 -1.85
N SER A 242 2.70 -15.80 -0.93
CA SER A 242 1.52 -16.67 -1.06
C SER A 242 0.60 -16.33 -2.25
N ASN A 243 0.72 -15.11 -2.79
CA ASN A 243 0.01 -14.67 -3.99
C ASN A 243 0.88 -14.79 -5.25
N CYS A 244 2.20 -14.88 -5.11
CA CYS A 244 3.12 -15.00 -6.23
C CYS A 244 3.14 -16.44 -6.76
N ARG A 245 2.52 -16.68 -7.92
CA ARG A 245 2.43 -18.00 -8.57
C ARG A 245 3.72 -18.38 -9.29
N GLN A 246 4.84 -18.39 -8.56
CA GLN A 246 6.16 -18.76 -9.07
C GLN A 246 6.75 -19.90 -8.22
N PRO A 247 7.52 -20.83 -8.82
CA PRO A 247 8.12 -21.93 -8.07
C PRO A 247 9.09 -21.41 -7.00
N ASP A 248 9.84 -20.34 -7.31
CA ASP A 248 10.72 -19.62 -6.37
C ASP A 248 9.97 -19.18 -5.10
N ALA A 249 8.68 -18.83 -5.19
CA ALA A 249 7.89 -18.43 -4.03
C ALA A 249 7.58 -19.60 -3.09
N VAL A 250 7.35 -20.80 -3.64
CA VAL A 250 7.15 -22.03 -2.84
C VAL A 250 8.44 -22.41 -2.11
N VAL A 251 9.59 -22.32 -2.79
CA VAL A 251 10.89 -22.55 -2.16
C VAL A 251 11.13 -21.56 -1.02
N ALA A 252 10.87 -20.27 -1.26
CA ALA A 252 11.02 -19.23 -0.25
C ALA A 252 10.10 -19.48 0.96
N LEU A 253 8.82 -19.81 0.76
CA LEU A 253 7.90 -20.08 1.86
C LEU A 253 8.30 -21.32 2.68
N ALA A 254 8.81 -22.38 2.04
CA ALA A 254 9.34 -23.56 2.73
C ALA A 254 10.56 -23.19 3.59
N GLN A 255 11.44 -22.33 3.07
CA GLN A 255 12.58 -21.82 3.81
C GLN A 255 12.17 -20.95 5.00
N VAL A 256 11.20 -20.04 4.84
CA VAL A 256 10.65 -19.23 5.96
C VAL A 256 10.06 -20.15 7.03
N LEU A 257 9.24 -21.13 6.63
CA LEU A 257 8.65 -22.11 7.55
C LEU A 257 9.73 -22.83 8.36
N LYS A 258 10.82 -23.26 7.71
CA LYS A 258 11.96 -23.93 8.35
C LYS A 258 12.71 -23.02 9.33
N GLN A 259 12.96 -21.78 8.95
CA GLN A 259 13.73 -20.82 9.76
C GLN A 259 12.95 -20.31 10.98
N GLU A 260 11.63 -20.15 10.82
CA GLU A 260 10.73 -19.58 11.82
C GLU A 260 9.98 -20.62 12.66
N ALA A 261 10.11 -21.91 12.33
CA ALA A 261 9.57 -22.99 13.15
C ALA A 261 10.08 -22.89 14.60
N GLY A 262 9.19 -22.50 15.50
CA GLY A 262 9.49 -22.32 16.93
C GLY A 262 10.03 -20.94 17.34
N LYS A 263 10.25 -20.02 16.38
CA LYS A 263 10.64 -18.63 16.67
C LYS A 263 9.45 -17.68 16.52
N ASP A 264 8.90 -17.61 15.31
CA ASP A 264 7.72 -16.80 14.99
C ASP A 264 6.58 -17.71 14.50
N VAL A 265 5.65 -18.00 15.41
CA VAL A 265 4.48 -18.86 15.15
C VAL A 265 3.58 -18.26 14.08
N ILE A 266 3.49 -16.93 13.97
CA ILE A 266 2.63 -16.25 13.01
C ILE A 266 3.20 -16.42 11.61
N LEU A 267 4.50 -16.14 11.43
CA LEU A 267 5.17 -16.32 10.12
C LEU A 267 5.20 -17.79 9.69
N ALA A 268 5.46 -18.72 10.60
CA ALA A 268 5.42 -20.15 10.30
C ALA A 268 4.02 -20.57 9.81
N ARG A 269 2.96 -20.16 10.53
CA ARG A 269 1.58 -20.47 10.15
C ARG A 269 1.17 -19.85 8.81
N GLN A 270 1.53 -18.59 8.57
CA GLN A 270 1.25 -17.92 7.29
C GLN A 270 2.01 -18.57 6.14
N SER A 271 3.27 -18.95 6.35
CA SER A 271 4.08 -19.63 5.34
C SER A 271 3.50 -20.99 4.98
N HIS A 272 3.09 -21.77 5.97
CA HIS A 272 2.39 -23.04 5.78
C HIS A 272 1.08 -22.87 5.00
N ALA A 273 0.25 -21.89 5.36
CA ALA A 273 -0.99 -21.60 4.63
C ALA A 273 -0.72 -21.18 3.17
N GLY A 274 0.33 -20.40 2.93
CA GLY A 274 0.78 -20.03 1.60
C GLY A 274 1.24 -21.23 0.76
N LEU A 275 1.99 -22.15 1.36
CA LEU A 275 2.42 -23.40 0.71
C LEU A 275 1.21 -24.26 0.31
N MET A 276 0.23 -24.43 1.21
CA MET A 276 -1.01 -25.14 0.91
C MET A 276 -1.78 -24.47 -0.24
N LYS A 277 -1.86 -23.13 -0.23
CA LYS A 277 -2.54 -22.34 -1.26
C LYS A 277 -1.88 -22.50 -2.64
N LEU A 278 -0.55 -22.39 -2.72
CA LEU A 278 0.16 -22.43 -4.00
C LEU A 278 0.30 -23.84 -4.57
N THR A 279 0.45 -24.85 -3.72
CA THR A 279 0.67 -26.24 -4.17
C THR A 279 -0.62 -27.06 -4.22
N GLY A 280 -1.69 -26.63 -3.54
CA GLY A 280 -2.91 -27.39 -3.35
C GLY A 280 -2.77 -28.61 -2.44
N LYS A 281 -1.58 -28.87 -1.88
CA LYS A 281 -1.31 -30.02 -1.01
C LYS A 281 -1.67 -29.72 0.44
N GLN A 282 -2.35 -30.65 1.10
CA GLN A 282 -2.68 -30.56 2.53
C GLN A 282 -1.68 -31.37 3.37
N LEU A 283 -0.48 -30.82 3.56
CA LEU A 283 0.55 -31.41 4.41
C LEU A 283 0.56 -30.72 5.79
N PRO A 284 1.03 -31.38 6.86
CA PRO A 284 1.23 -30.70 8.15
C PRO A 284 2.30 -29.59 8.04
N PRO A 285 2.38 -28.67 9.02
CA PRO A 285 3.39 -27.61 9.07
C PRO A 285 4.77 -28.15 9.49
N ASP A 286 5.22 -29.25 8.88
CA ASP A 286 6.51 -29.88 9.12
C ASP A 286 7.50 -29.49 8.00
N PRO A 287 8.57 -28.73 8.31
CA PRO A 287 9.55 -28.28 7.31
C PRO A 287 10.12 -29.42 6.46
N THR A 288 10.35 -30.60 7.04
CA THR A 288 10.98 -31.73 6.34
C THR A 288 10.12 -32.23 5.18
N LYS A 289 8.80 -32.31 5.40
CA LYS A 289 7.85 -32.76 4.37
C LYS A 289 7.70 -31.74 3.25
N TRP A 290 7.81 -30.45 3.56
CA TRP A 290 7.78 -29.42 2.53
C TRP A 290 9.08 -29.36 1.73
N ASP A 291 10.23 -29.61 2.35
CA ASP A 291 11.52 -29.75 1.66
C ASP A 291 11.47 -30.90 0.62
N GLU A 292 10.88 -32.04 0.95
CA GLU A 292 10.66 -33.16 0.01
C GLU A 292 9.79 -32.75 -1.20
N VAL A 293 8.71 -31.98 -0.96
CA VAL A 293 7.85 -31.47 -2.05
C VAL A 293 8.61 -30.51 -2.96
N VAL A 294 9.45 -29.65 -2.39
CA VAL A 294 10.27 -28.71 -3.17
C VAL A 294 11.31 -29.48 -4.01
N GLN A 295 11.97 -30.49 -3.43
CA GLN A 295 12.97 -31.32 -4.12
C GLN A 295 12.37 -32.18 -5.24
N ALA A 296 11.14 -32.68 -5.05
CA ALA A 296 10.42 -33.47 -6.05
C ALA A 296 9.98 -32.65 -7.29
N GLY A 297 10.15 -31.32 -7.26
CA GLY A 297 9.65 -30.40 -8.27
C GLY A 297 8.32 -29.77 -7.87
N VAL A 298 8.29 -28.44 -7.90
CA VAL A 298 7.11 -27.66 -7.51
C VAL A 298 6.10 -27.65 -8.66
N VAL A 299 4.95 -28.28 -8.43
CA VAL A 299 3.76 -28.12 -9.28
C VAL A 299 2.85 -27.09 -8.62
N ILE A 300 2.66 -25.95 -9.30
CA ILE A 300 1.76 -24.89 -8.84
C ILE A 300 0.33 -25.31 -9.16
N ALA A 301 -0.56 -25.25 -8.16
CA ALA A 301 -1.97 -25.54 -8.34
C ALA A 301 -2.60 -24.52 -9.32
N PRO A 302 -3.53 -24.96 -10.18
CA PRO A 302 -4.23 -24.05 -11.09
C PRO A 302 -4.96 -22.95 -10.32
N GLU A 303 -5.27 -21.84 -10.99
CA GLU A 303 -6.05 -20.78 -10.36
C GLU A 303 -7.42 -21.32 -9.94
N PRO A 304 -7.82 -21.12 -8.66
CA PRO A 304 -9.17 -21.44 -8.28
C PRO A 304 -10.09 -20.60 -9.14
N THR A 305 -11.06 -21.25 -9.77
CA THR A 305 -12.08 -20.53 -10.52
C THR A 305 -12.79 -19.53 -9.60
N LYS A 306 -13.38 -18.47 -10.19
CA LYS A 306 -14.14 -17.47 -9.41
C LYS A 306 -15.21 -18.12 -8.53
N LEU A 307 -15.81 -19.22 -9.00
CA LEU A 307 -16.80 -20.01 -8.27
C LEU A 307 -16.17 -20.68 -7.04
N GLU A 308 -15.04 -21.36 -7.19
CA GLU A 308 -14.33 -22.01 -6.07
C GLU A 308 -13.87 -20.99 -5.04
N SER A 309 -13.41 -19.82 -5.49
CA SER A 309 -13.04 -18.71 -4.60
C SER A 309 -14.24 -18.20 -3.79
N ALA A 310 -15.42 -18.08 -4.42
CA ALA A 310 -16.64 -17.69 -3.73
C ALA A 310 -17.10 -18.74 -2.71
N ILE A 311 -16.97 -20.03 -3.05
CA ILE A 311 -17.31 -21.14 -2.14
C ILE A 311 -16.35 -21.17 -0.93
N GLN A 312 -15.04 -21.04 -1.16
CA GLN A 312 -14.05 -21.00 -0.07
C GLN A 312 -14.32 -19.85 0.89
N ASN A 313 -14.63 -18.66 0.36
CA ASN A 313 -15.02 -17.52 1.18
C ASN A 313 -16.30 -17.79 1.98
N ALA A 314 -17.32 -18.39 1.37
CA ALA A 314 -18.58 -18.70 2.06
C ALA A 314 -18.42 -19.76 3.18
N VAL A 315 -17.53 -20.75 3.00
CA VAL A 315 -17.24 -21.76 4.03
C VAL A 315 -16.52 -21.15 5.22
N PHE A 316 -15.65 -20.17 5.01
CA PHE A 316 -14.94 -19.48 6.09
C PHE A 316 -15.91 -18.72 7.02
N TRP A 317 -16.95 -18.07 6.48
CA TRP A 317 -17.96 -17.35 7.29
C TRP A 317 -18.96 -18.25 8.03
N LYS A 318 -18.97 -19.56 7.76
CA LYS A 318 -19.85 -20.53 8.44
C LYS A 318 -19.20 -21.22 9.64
N LYS A 319 -17.93 -20.95 9.93
CA LYS A 319 -17.22 -21.42 11.13
C LYS A 319 -17.11 -20.30 12.14
#